data_AF-A0A286RKP1-F1
#
_entry.id   AF-A0A286RKP1-F1
#
_cell.length_a   1.000
_cell.length_b   1.000
_cell.length_c   1.000
_cell.angle_alpha   90.00
_cell.angle_beta   90.00
_cell.angle_gamma   90.00
#
_symmetry.space_group_name_H-M   'P 1'
#
loop_
_entity.id
_entity.type
_entity.pdbx_description
1 polymer ?
#
loop_
_entity_poly.entity_id
_entity_poly.type
_entity_poly.pdbx_seq_one_letter_code
_entity_poly.pdbx_strand_id
1 'polypeptide(L)'
;MLDIDPAALEAGWPGDQRRQELKATGCPLVQTPRGGFHLYFRADWGNSVGVIAPGVDTKGPRGYVVAPPSLVNGKAYRWIRPLVPRDQLPPPPEWLDAALKAAAKAIEHAPDPKSAEEMAREGSILCEGQRNIGLTRLAGRLRRLGFSQDEIAAALLAANQSRCRPPLPEREVLAIAKSISKYPTGPVSLPPAFHRAWSRAIAHRRRFRK
;
A
#
# COMPACT_ATOMS: atom_id res chain seq x y z
N MET A 1 12.36 -6.13 -2.59
CA MET A 1 11.95 -5.33 -3.76
C MET A 1 10.46 -5.07 -3.66
N LEU A 2 10.01 -3.85 -3.93
CA LEU A 2 8.60 -3.45 -4.00
C LEU A 2 8.21 -3.31 -5.47
N ASP A 3 7.18 -4.01 -5.90
CA ASP A 3 6.64 -3.97 -7.26
C ASP A 3 5.28 -3.26 -7.25
N ILE A 4 5.13 -2.24 -8.09
CA ILE A 4 3.93 -1.40 -8.17
C ILE A 4 3.40 -1.44 -9.60
N ASP A 5 2.22 -2.02 -9.78
CA ASP A 5 1.52 -2.13 -11.05
C ASP A 5 0.92 -0.79 -11.52
N PRO A 6 0.71 -0.61 -12.84
CA PRO A 6 0.05 0.57 -13.41
C PRO A 6 -1.33 0.85 -12.79
N ALA A 7 -2.14 -0.20 -12.57
CA ALA A 7 -3.48 -0.03 -12.00
C ALA A 7 -3.45 0.56 -10.59
N ALA A 8 -2.43 0.23 -9.78
CA ALA A 8 -2.25 0.84 -8.47
C ALA A 8 -1.92 2.35 -8.61
N LEU A 9 -1.10 2.71 -9.58
CA LEU A 9 -0.71 4.11 -9.85
C LEU A 9 -1.87 4.94 -10.42
N GLU A 10 -2.62 4.38 -11.37
CA GLU A 10 -3.79 5.00 -12.00
C GLU A 10 -4.88 5.28 -10.97
N ALA A 11 -5.07 4.35 -10.02
CA ALA A 11 -5.96 4.54 -8.91
C ALA A 11 -5.44 5.56 -7.87
N GLY A 12 -4.20 6.04 -8.01
CA GLY A 12 -3.63 7.09 -7.17
C GLY A 12 -2.75 6.59 -6.02
N TRP A 13 -2.47 5.30 -5.89
CA TRP A 13 -1.61 4.79 -4.83
C TRP A 13 -0.14 5.24 -5.05
N PRO A 14 0.65 5.52 -3.99
CA PRO A 14 0.30 5.56 -2.56
C PRO A 14 -0.20 6.95 -2.11
N GLY A 15 -0.71 7.78 -3.00
CA GLY A 15 -0.94 9.21 -2.76
C GLY A 15 0.33 10.04 -2.94
N ASP A 16 0.17 11.34 -3.14
CA ASP A 16 1.27 12.22 -3.53
C ASP A 16 2.36 12.36 -2.47
N GLN A 17 1.98 12.46 -1.19
CA GLN A 17 2.94 12.58 -0.10
C GLN A 17 3.85 11.35 -0.01
N ARG A 18 3.28 10.15 0.10
CA ARG A 18 4.06 8.90 0.18
C ARG A 18 4.82 8.62 -1.11
N ARG A 19 4.31 9.05 -2.27
CA ARG A 19 5.05 9.01 -3.54
C ARG A 19 6.29 9.90 -3.50
N GLN A 20 6.20 11.08 -2.89
CA GLN A 20 7.36 11.96 -2.68
C GLN A 20 8.37 11.31 -1.71
N GLU A 21 7.90 10.67 -0.64
CA GLU A 21 8.76 9.95 0.31
C GLU A 21 9.49 8.77 -0.34
N LEU A 22 8.81 7.98 -1.19
CA LEU A 22 9.45 6.93 -1.99
C LEU A 22 10.52 7.51 -2.93
N LYS A 23 10.23 8.63 -3.60
CA LYS A 23 11.20 9.31 -4.46
C LYS A 23 12.42 9.78 -3.67
N ALA A 24 12.20 10.37 -2.49
CA ALA A 24 13.24 10.92 -1.62
C ALA A 24 14.26 9.89 -1.14
N THR A 25 13.89 8.60 -1.09
CA THR A 25 14.84 7.53 -0.72
C THR A 25 16.01 7.37 -1.70
N GLY A 26 15.90 7.87 -2.94
CA GLY A 26 16.93 7.68 -3.96
C GLY A 26 17.11 6.23 -4.43
N CYS A 27 16.23 5.30 -4.03
CA CYS A 27 16.41 3.87 -4.28
C CYS A 27 16.53 3.51 -5.77
N PRO A 28 17.24 2.45 -6.15
CA PRO A 28 17.20 1.95 -7.52
C PRO A 28 15.75 1.74 -7.98
N LEU A 29 15.49 2.12 -9.23
CA LEU A 29 14.15 2.21 -9.77
C LEU A 29 14.15 1.69 -11.19
N VAL A 30 13.28 0.72 -11.46
CA VAL A 30 13.03 0.18 -12.80
C VAL A 30 11.61 0.54 -13.20
N GLN A 31 11.44 1.00 -14.43
CA GLN A 31 10.15 1.06 -15.09
C GLN A 31 9.88 -0.29 -15.78
N THR A 32 8.71 -0.88 -15.52
CA THR A 32 8.31 -2.15 -16.12
C THR A 32 7.70 -1.94 -17.52
N PRO A 33 7.69 -2.95 -18.40
CA PRO A 33 7.10 -2.87 -19.74
C PRO A 33 5.63 -2.47 -19.77
N ARG A 34 4.90 -2.73 -18.68
CA ARG A 34 3.48 -2.42 -18.54
C ARG A 34 3.22 -1.01 -18.00
N GLY A 35 4.27 -0.27 -17.60
CA GLY A 35 4.16 1.07 -17.04
C GLY A 35 4.20 1.13 -15.50
N GLY A 36 4.43 0.01 -14.82
CA GLY A 36 4.63 -0.06 -13.39
C GLY A 36 6.08 0.20 -12.99
N PHE A 37 6.42 -0.04 -11.72
CA PHE A 37 7.76 0.20 -11.19
C PHE A 37 8.24 -0.88 -10.22
N HIS A 38 9.52 -1.27 -10.33
CA HIS A 38 10.23 -2.01 -9.28
C HIS A 38 11.14 -1.06 -8.50
N LEU A 39 10.99 -1.03 -7.17
CA LEU A 39 11.80 -0.25 -6.24
C LEU A 39 12.62 -1.20 -5.34
N TYR A 40 13.91 -0.93 -5.21
CA TYR A 40 14.83 -1.81 -4.48
C TYR A 40 15.26 -1.17 -3.16
N PHE A 41 14.97 -1.85 -2.06
CA PHE A 41 15.31 -1.40 -0.70
C PHE A 41 16.08 -2.47 0.05
N ARG A 42 16.87 -2.05 1.04
CA ARG A 42 17.43 -2.93 2.05
C ARG A 42 16.36 -3.18 3.11
N ALA A 43 15.65 -4.30 2.98
CA ALA A 43 14.55 -4.68 3.87
C ALA A 43 14.43 -6.20 3.98
N ASP A 44 13.87 -6.67 5.10
CA ASP A 44 13.65 -8.08 5.41
C ASP A 44 12.19 -8.50 5.15
N TRP A 45 11.65 -8.06 4.00
CA TRP A 45 10.29 -8.40 3.61
C TRP A 45 10.21 -9.81 3.03
N GLY A 46 9.11 -10.50 3.33
CA GLY A 46 8.73 -11.73 2.63
C GLY A 46 8.24 -11.46 1.20
N ASN A 47 7.94 -12.54 0.48
CA ASN A 47 7.19 -12.46 -0.77
C ASN A 47 5.72 -12.18 -0.43
N SER A 48 5.12 -11.17 -1.06
CA SER A 48 3.71 -10.86 -0.88
C SER A 48 3.06 -10.43 -2.19
N VAL A 49 1.75 -10.63 -2.27
CA VAL A 49 0.91 -10.18 -3.39
C VAL A 49 -0.24 -9.37 -2.84
N GLY A 50 -0.33 -8.11 -3.23
CA GLY A 50 -1.47 -7.23 -2.94
C GLY A 50 -1.75 -6.95 -1.46
N VAL A 51 -0.80 -7.21 -0.56
CA VAL A 51 -1.06 -7.27 0.90
C VAL A 51 -1.35 -5.89 1.48
N ILE A 52 -0.70 -4.84 0.98
CA ILE A 52 -0.90 -3.44 1.39
C ILE A 52 -1.70 -2.62 0.37
N ALA A 53 -1.84 -3.09 -0.86
CA ALA A 53 -2.77 -2.61 -1.86
C ALA A 53 -2.70 -3.57 -3.06
N PRO A 54 -3.80 -3.85 -3.76
CA PRO A 54 -3.75 -4.61 -5.01
C PRO A 54 -2.84 -3.97 -6.04
N GLY A 55 -2.04 -4.80 -6.72
CA GLY A 55 -0.98 -4.32 -7.61
C GLY A 55 0.21 -3.74 -6.87
N VAL A 56 0.32 -3.97 -5.56
CA VAL A 56 1.50 -3.61 -4.76
C VAL A 56 2.01 -4.86 -4.07
N ASP A 57 3.12 -5.37 -4.60
CA ASP A 57 3.68 -6.66 -4.26
C ASP A 57 5.08 -6.48 -3.67
N THR A 58 5.53 -7.47 -2.89
CA THR A 58 6.94 -7.55 -2.46
C THR A 58 7.59 -8.83 -2.94
N LYS A 59 8.85 -8.71 -3.36
CA LYS A 59 9.73 -9.85 -3.62
C LYS A 59 10.89 -9.82 -2.63
N GLY A 60 10.97 -10.87 -1.82
CA GLY A 60 11.94 -11.09 -0.78
C GLY A 60 12.84 -12.31 -1.09
N PRO A 61 13.40 -12.98 -0.06
CA PRO A 61 14.22 -14.17 -0.24
C PRO A 61 13.54 -15.22 -1.13
N ARG A 62 14.31 -15.84 -2.03
CA ARG A 62 13.85 -16.85 -3.01
C ARG A 62 12.83 -16.35 -4.03
N GLY A 63 12.43 -15.08 -3.98
CA GLY A 63 11.68 -14.41 -5.04
C GLY A 63 12.63 -13.96 -6.15
N TYR A 64 12.15 -13.99 -7.40
CA TYR A 64 12.88 -13.47 -8.55
C TYR A 64 12.11 -12.34 -9.20
N VAL A 65 12.84 -11.51 -9.95
CA VAL A 65 12.33 -10.32 -10.63
C VAL A 65 12.96 -10.29 -12.02
N VAL A 66 12.22 -9.82 -13.01
CA VAL A 66 12.80 -9.52 -14.32
C VAL A 66 13.42 -8.13 -14.24
N ALA A 67 14.67 -8.00 -14.68
CA ALA A 67 15.45 -6.76 -14.58
C ALA A 67 15.88 -6.25 -15.96
N PRO A 68 16.17 -4.95 -16.12
CA PRO A 68 16.77 -4.45 -17.34
C PRO A 68 18.10 -5.16 -17.62
N PRO A 69 18.45 -5.42 -18.90
CA PRO A 69 17.78 -4.93 -20.11
C PRO A 69 16.72 -5.89 -20.72
N SER A 70 16.10 -6.80 -19.94
CA SER A 70 15.15 -7.77 -20.48
C SER A 70 13.95 -7.16 -21.23
N LEU A 71 13.47 -7.89 -22.25
CA LEU A 71 12.30 -7.53 -23.06
C LEU A 71 11.13 -8.49 -22.79
N VAL A 72 9.91 -7.94 -22.75
CA VAL A 72 8.66 -8.70 -22.71
C VAL A 72 7.73 -8.15 -23.79
N ASN A 73 7.33 -9.00 -24.74
CA ASN A 73 6.51 -8.62 -25.90
C ASN A 73 7.07 -7.38 -26.63
N GLY A 74 8.38 -7.34 -26.84
CA GLY A 74 9.08 -6.23 -27.52
C GLY A 74 9.25 -4.94 -26.69
N LYS A 75 8.73 -4.88 -25.45
CA LYS A 75 8.88 -3.74 -24.55
C LYS A 75 9.91 -4.04 -23.45
N ALA A 76 10.80 -3.08 -23.18
CA ALA A 76 11.92 -3.25 -22.26
C ALA A 76 11.58 -2.88 -20.81
N TYR A 77 12.19 -3.58 -19.86
CA TYR A 77 12.44 -3.02 -18.53
C TYR A 77 13.52 -1.95 -18.66
N ARG A 78 13.36 -0.80 -17.99
CA ARG A 78 14.30 0.33 -18.07
C ARG A 78 14.74 0.80 -16.70
N TRP A 79 16.05 0.93 -16.48
CA TRP A 79 16.56 1.62 -15.30
C TRP A 79 16.23 3.11 -15.40
N ILE A 80 15.49 3.62 -14.41
CA ILE A 80 15.28 5.05 -14.19
C ILE A 80 16.31 5.57 -13.19
N ARG A 81 16.62 4.77 -12.16
CA ARG A 81 17.77 4.96 -11.26
C ARG A 81 18.54 3.65 -11.17
N PRO A 82 19.85 3.63 -11.47
CA PRO A 82 20.62 2.41 -11.65
C PRO A 82 20.70 1.57 -10.37
N LEU A 83 20.98 0.27 -10.53
CA LEU A 83 21.25 -0.62 -9.41
C LEU A 83 22.52 -0.20 -8.67
N VAL A 84 22.50 -0.33 -7.36
CA VAL A 84 23.66 -0.14 -6.48
C VAL A 84 23.98 -1.45 -5.76
N PRO A 85 25.21 -1.63 -5.22
CA PRO A 85 25.55 -2.74 -4.34
C PRO A 85 24.55 -2.89 -3.18
N ARG A 86 24.35 -4.13 -2.71
CA ARG A 86 23.32 -4.47 -1.70
C ARG A 86 23.47 -3.68 -0.41
N ASP A 87 24.70 -3.49 0.05
CA ASP A 87 25.07 -2.72 1.25
C ASP A 87 24.80 -1.22 1.10
N GLN A 88 24.68 -0.71 -0.13
CA GLN A 88 24.36 0.68 -0.46
C GLN A 88 22.86 0.90 -0.72
N LEU A 89 22.04 -0.16 -0.71
CA LEU A 89 20.59 0.00 -0.85
C LEU A 89 20.03 0.81 0.33
N PRO A 90 19.21 1.84 0.06
CA PRO A 90 18.62 2.64 1.13
C PRO A 90 17.58 1.80 1.89
N PRO A 91 17.33 2.13 3.17
CA PRO A 91 16.18 1.59 3.88
C PRO A 91 14.88 2.07 3.22
N PRO A 92 13.79 1.30 3.33
CA PRO A 92 12.47 1.77 2.91
C PRO A 92 11.98 2.90 3.81
N PRO A 93 11.01 3.73 3.35
CA PRO A 93 10.30 4.65 4.23
C PRO A 93 9.63 3.91 5.40
N GLU A 94 9.60 4.53 6.58
CA GLU A 94 9.10 3.91 7.81
C GLU A 94 7.65 3.42 7.66
N TRP A 95 6.78 4.23 7.04
CA TRP A 95 5.37 3.85 6.83
C TRP A 95 5.23 2.57 5.99
N LEU A 96 6.11 2.36 5.00
CA LEU A 96 6.04 1.22 4.10
C LEU A 96 6.49 -0.04 4.83
N ASP A 97 7.61 0.06 5.56
CA ASP A 97 8.12 -1.05 6.35
C ASP A 97 7.17 -1.45 7.47
N ALA A 98 6.62 -0.47 8.19
CA ALA A 98 5.61 -0.68 9.22
C ALA A 98 4.34 -1.33 8.64
N ALA A 99 3.86 -0.86 7.49
CA ALA A 99 2.68 -1.42 6.83
C ALA A 99 2.89 -2.89 6.45
N LEU A 100 4.03 -3.22 5.84
CA LEU A 100 4.36 -4.59 5.43
C LEU A 100 4.58 -5.52 6.63
N LYS A 101 5.27 -5.07 7.67
CA LYS A 101 5.47 -5.85 8.91
C LYS A 101 4.17 -6.10 9.66
N ALA A 102 3.33 -5.09 9.80
CA ALA A 102 2.03 -5.25 10.45
C ALA A 102 1.10 -6.16 9.64
N ALA A 103 1.15 -6.09 8.31
CA ALA A 103 0.40 -7.01 7.47
C ALA A 103 0.93 -8.45 7.56
N ALA A 104 2.25 -8.65 7.58
CA ALA A 104 2.87 -9.95 7.82
C ALA A 104 2.46 -10.55 9.17
N LYS A 105 2.51 -9.74 10.24
CA LYS A 105 2.08 -10.14 11.59
C LYS A 105 0.61 -10.55 11.64
N ALA A 106 -0.25 -9.84 10.91
CA ALA A 106 -1.67 -10.18 10.82
C ALA A 106 -1.90 -11.54 10.13
N ILE A 107 -1.03 -11.94 9.19
CA ILE A 107 -1.09 -13.28 8.57
C ILE A 107 -0.68 -14.35 9.60
N GLU A 108 0.43 -14.13 10.30
CA GLU A 108 1.02 -15.09 11.24
C GLU A 108 0.13 -15.35 12.46
N HIS A 109 -0.52 -14.30 12.98
CA HIS A 109 -1.37 -14.37 14.17
C HIS A 109 -2.84 -14.65 13.84
N ALA A 110 -3.15 -15.05 12.61
CA ALA A 110 -4.50 -15.46 12.21
C ALA A 110 -4.91 -16.71 13.02
N PRO A 111 -5.91 -16.62 13.92
CA PRO A 111 -6.19 -17.67 14.90
C PRO A 111 -6.86 -18.93 14.32
N ASP A 112 -7.27 -18.91 13.05
CA ASP A 112 -7.92 -20.03 12.34
C ASP A 112 -7.45 -20.04 10.86
N PRO A 113 -7.17 -21.21 10.24
CA PRO A 113 -6.92 -21.34 8.80
C PRO A 113 -7.93 -20.60 7.89
N LYS A 114 -9.19 -20.40 8.34
CA LYS A 114 -10.17 -19.56 7.63
C LYS A 114 -9.74 -18.10 7.46
N SER A 115 -9.04 -17.53 8.44
CA SER A 115 -8.55 -16.15 8.37
C SER A 115 -7.37 -16.01 7.41
N ALA A 116 -6.50 -17.02 7.33
CA ALA A 116 -5.44 -17.10 6.31
C ALA A 116 -6.02 -17.29 4.90
N GLU A 117 -7.05 -18.14 4.74
CA GLU A 117 -7.79 -18.28 3.48
C GLU A 117 -8.55 -17.01 3.08
N GLU A 118 -9.14 -16.27 4.03
CA GLU A 118 -9.77 -14.98 3.76
C GLU A 118 -8.76 -13.92 3.30
N MET A 119 -7.54 -13.95 3.83
CA MET A 119 -6.45 -13.08 3.38
C MET A 119 -5.90 -13.49 2.00
N ALA A 120 -5.85 -14.79 1.70
CA ALA A 120 -5.56 -15.29 0.35
C ALA A 120 -6.67 -14.92 -0.66
N ARG A 121 -7.95 -14.95 -0.24
CA ARG A 121 -9.09 -14.41 -1.01
C ARG A 121 -8.99 -12.90 -1.21
N GLU A 122 -8.12 -12.20 -0.49
CA GLU A 122 -7.86 -10.79 -0.72
C GLU A 122 -6.99 -10.49 -1.94
N GLY A 123 -6.49 -11.53 -2.62
CA GLY A 123 -6.03 -11.45 -4.01
C GLY A 123 -7.05 -11.95 -5.04
N SER A 124 -8.17 -12.53 -4.60
CA SER A 124 -9.14 -13.17 -5.50
C SER A 124 -10.09 -12.17 -6.15
N ILE A 125 -10.65 -12.61 -7.28
CA ILE A 125 -11.78 -11.95 -7.94
C ILE A 125 -12.97 -11.89 -6.96
N LEU A 126 -13.62 -10.74 -6.90
CA LEU A 126 -14.79 -10.45 -6.08
C LEU A 126 -16.01 -10.30 -6.99
N CYS A 127 -16.92 -11.27 -6.95
CA CYS A 127 -18.14 -11.24 -7.72
C CYS A 127 -19.21 -10.37 -7.05
N GLU A 128 -20.32 -10.14 -7.76
CA GLU A 128 -21.52 -9.52 -7.19
C GLU A 128 -21.90 -10.12 -5.83
N GLY A 129 -22.28 -9.26 -4.88
CA GLY A 129 -22.50 -9.62 -3.47
C GLY A 129 -21.26 -9.62 -2.58
N GLN A 130 -20.05 -9.83 -3.12
CA GLN A 130 -18.81 -9.92 -2.32
C GLN A 130 -17.97 -8.63 -2.33
N ARG A 131 -18.12 -7.80 -3.37
CA ARG A 131 -17.30 -6.60 -3.64
C ARG A 131 -17.24 -5.64 -2.44
N ASN A 132 -18.40 -5.19 -1.94
CA ASN A 132 -18.47 -4.23 -0.84
C ASN A 132 -17.84 -4.76 0.44
N ILE A 133 -18.09 -6.02 0.78
CA ILE A 133 -17.52 -6.66 1.98
C ILE A 133 -15.99 -6.75 1.83
N GLY A 134 -15.51 -7.23 0.67
CA GLY A 134 -14.08 -7.33 0.39
C GLY A 134 -13.35 -5.98 0.43
N LEU A 135 -13.91 -4.95 -0.22
CA LEU A 135 -13.34 -3.60 -0.21
C LEU A 135 -13.39 -2.96 1.19
N THR A 136 -14.46 -3.18 1.95
CA THR A 136 -14.58 -2.66 3.33
C THR A 136 -13.54 -3.32 4.26
N ARG A 137 -13.30 -4.62 4.11
CA ARG A 137 -12.27 -5.36 4.86
C ARG A 137 -10.88 -4.83 4.55
N LEU A 138 -10.55 -4.69 3.27
CA LEU A 138 -9.30 -4.08 2.81
C LEU A 138 -9.13 -2.68 3.40
N ALA A 139 -10.16 -1.83 3.28
CA ALA A 139 -10.15 -0.47 3.83
C ALA A 139 -9.87 -0.46 5.34
N GLY A 140 -10.54 -1.33 6.09
CA GLY A 140 -10.35 -1.45 7.54
C GLY A 140 -8.93 -1.84 7.92
N ARG A 141 -8.29 -2.74 7.15
CA ARG A 141 -6.87 -3.07 7.33
C ARG A 141 -5.99 -1.86 7.07
N LEU A 142 -6.13 -1.22 5.91
CA LEU A 142 -5.32 -0.06 5.55
C LEU A 142 -5.44 1.06 6.58
N ARG A 143 -6.65 1.27 7.11
CA ARG A 143 -6.87 2.23 8.18
C ARG A 143 -6.12 1.86 9.46
N ARG A 144 -6.14 0.59 9.87
CA ARG A 144 -5.34 0.11 11.01
C ARG A 144 -3.83 0.28 10.77
N LEU A 145 -3.38 0.17 9.52
CA LEU A 145 -2.00 0.42 9.12
C LEU A 145 -1.63 1.92 9.04
N GLY A 146 -2.56 2.83 9.35
CA GLY A 146 -2.29 4.27 9.39
C GLY A 146 -2.48 4.98 8.05
N PHE A 147 -3.11 4.35 7.06
CA PHE A 147 -3.37 4.99 5.77
C PHE A 147 -4.45 6.09 5.91
N SER A 148 -4.27 7.17 5.18
CA SER A 148 -5.20 8.30 5.09
C SER A 148 -6.43 7.93 4.24
N GLN A 149 -7.46 8.77 4.26
CA GLN A 149 -8.67 8.52 3.45
C GLN A 149 -8.35 8.41 1.96
N ASP A 150 -7.51 9.32 1.44
CA ASP A 150 -7.21 9.38 0.01
C ASP A 150 -6.33 8.20 -0.41
N GLU A 151 -5.42 7.78 0.46
CA GLU A 151 -4.59 6.58 0.24
C GLU A 151 -5.44 5.30 0.27
N ILE A 152 -6.42 5.22 1.18
CA ILE A 152 -7.38 4.13 1.22
C ILE A 152 -8.22 4.15 -0.05
N ALA A 153 -8.80 5.30 -0.42
CA ALA A 153 -9.60 5.45 -1.62
C ALA A 153 -8.85 4.97 -2.86
N ALA A 154 -7.61 5.38 -3.02
CA ALA A 154 -6.76 4.95 -4.11
C ALA A 154 -6.53 3.43 -4.13
N ALA A 155 -6.20 2.84 -2.98
CA ALA A 155 -6.03 1.40 -2.88
C ALA A 155 -7.33 0.63 -3.20
N LEU A 156 -8.49 1.14 -2.78
CA LEU A 156 -9.78 0.52 -3.06
C LEU A 156 -10.18 0.66 -4.52
N LEU A 157 -9.86 1.76 -5.19
CA LEU A 157 -10.11 1.93 -6.62
C LEU A 157 -9.29 0.95 -7.45
N ALA A 158 -8.00 0.78 -7.11
CA ALA A 158 -7.17 -0.27 -7.72
C ALA A 158 -7.78 -1.65 -7.49
N ALA A 159 -8.22 -1.92 -6.26
CA ALA A 159 -8.83 -3.19 -5.88
C ALA A 159 -10.11 -3.46 -6.66
N ASN A 160 -10.93 -2.43 -6.85
CA ASN A 160 -12.17 -2.53 -7.58
C ASN A 160 -11.92 -2.88 -9.05
N GLN A 161 -10.96 -2.23 -9.71
CA GLN A 161 -10.61 -2.53 -11.10
C GLN A 161 -10.00 -3.92 -11.26
N SER A 162 -9.02 -4.26 -10.41
CA SER A 162 -8.28 -5.51 -10.56
C SER A 162 -9.07 -6.73 -10.12
N ARG A 163 -9.93 -6.59 -9.10
CA ARG A 163 -10.61 -7.74 -8.46
C ARG A 163 -12.12 -7.76 -8.65
N CYS A 164 -12.83 -6.64 -8.74
CA CYS A 164 -14.30 -6.68 -8.74
C CYS A 164 -14.88 -6.99 -10.12
N ARG A 165 -15.87 -7.88 -10.17
CA ARG A 165 -16.59 -8.27 -11.39
C ARG A 165 -18.12 -8.28 -11.16
N PRO A 166 -18.89 -7.40 -11.84
CA PRO A 166 -18.41 -6.18 -12.50
C PRO A 166 -17.84 -5.19 -11.47
N PRO A 167 -16.94 -4.26 -11.86
CA PRO A 167 -16.46 -3.21 -10.97
C PRO A 167 -17.62 -2.40 -10.38
N LEU A 168 -17.50 -1.98 -9.12
CA LEU A 168 -18.43 -1.03 -8.50
C LEU A 168 -18.26 0.37 -9.09
N PRO A 169 -19.31 1.20 -9.09
CA PRO A 169 -19.17 2.63 -9.39
C PRO A 169 -18.15 3.29 -8.47
N GLU A 170 -17.32 4.16 -9.03
CA GLU A 170 -16.27 4.88 -8.28
C GLU A 170 -16.81 5.58 -7.02
N ARG A 171 -17.96 6.25 -7.13
CA ARG A 171 -18.63 6.91 -5.98
C ARG A 171 -18.88 5.97 -4.79
N GLU A 172 -19.16 4.70 -5.05
CA GLU A 172 -19.43 3.70 -4.02
C GLU A 172 -18.13 3.28 -3.32
N VAL A 173 -17.07 3.07 -4.11
CA VAL A 173 -15.72 2.79 -3.61
C VAL A 173 -15.21 3.94 -2.73
N LEU A 174 -15.38 5.18 -3.18
CA LEU A 174 -15.03 6.37 -2.41
C LEU A 174 -15.85 6.52 -1.12
N ALA A 175 -17.13 6.13 -1.15
CA ALA A 175 -17.98 6.13 0.05
C ALA A 175 -17.48 5.12 1.10
N ILE A 176 -16.99 3.94 0.70
CA ILE A 176 -16.37 2.97 1.61
C ILE A 176 -15.13 3.59 2.28
N ALA A 177 -14.23 4.17 1.48
CA ALA A 177 -13.01 4.82 2.00
C ALA A 177 -13.35 5.94 3.01
N LYS A 178 -14.31 6.80 2.66
CA LYS A 178 -14.80 7.87 3.55
C LYS A 178 -15.42 7.32 4.84
N SER A 179 -16.19 6.25 4.76
CA SER A 179 -16.82 5.62 5.93
C SER A 179 -15.77 5.07 6.90
N ILE A 180 -14.80 4.33 6.37
CA ILE A 180 -13.76 3.68 7.17
C ILE A 180 -12.77 4.69 7.78
N SER A 181 -12.52 5.81 7.11
CA SER A 181 -11.59 6.84 7.59
C SER A 181 -12.05 7.51 8.89
N LYS A 182 -13.32 7.34 9.29
CA LYS A 182 -13.85 7.79 10.58
C LYS A 182 -13.30 7.00 11.77
N TYR A 183 -12.88 5.75 11.56
CA TYR A 183 -12.31 4.92 12.62
C TYR A 183 -10.87 5.35 12.93
N PRO A 184 -10.38 5.15 14.16
CA PRO A 184 -9.00 5.46 14.51
C PRO A 184 -8.02 4.57 13.73
N THR A 185 -6.80 5.08 13.51
CA THR A 185 -5.69 4.25 13.02
C THR A 185 -5.24 3.29 14.11
N GLY A 186 -4.59 2.18 13.74
CA GLY A 186 -4.11 1.19 14.69
C GLY A 186 -2.99 1.71 15.60
N PRO A 187 -2.62 0.96 16.65
CA PRO A 187 -1.68 1.39 17.70
C PRO A 187 -0.21 1.47 17.26
N VAL A 188 0.09 1.41 15.97
CA VAL A 188 1.40 1.87 15.48
C VAL A 188 1.35 3.41 15.48
N SER A 189 1.59 3.98 16.66
CA SER A 189 1.79 5.41 16.88
C SER A 189 2.80 5.59 18.03
N LEU A 190 3.78 6.46 17.81
CA LEU A 190 4.96 6.74 18.64
C LEU A 190 4.63 7.16 20.10
N PRO A 191 5.63 7.18 21.02
CA PRO A 191 5.41 7.24 22.47
C PRO A 191 4.59 8.45 22.98
N PRO A 192 3.94 8.31 24.16
CA PRO A 192 2.88 9.22 24.67
C PRO A 192 3.26 10.68 24.93
N ALA A 193 4.55 11.03 24.83
CA ALA A 193 5.02 12.41 25.06
C ALA A 193 4.54 13.39 23.99
N PHE A 194 4.27 12.92 22.76
CA PHE A 194 3.86 13.79 21.65
C PHE A 194 2.37 14.16 21.63
N HIS A 195 1.51 13.38 22.31
CA HIS A 195 0.06 13.63 22.31
C HIS A 195 -0.34 14.90 23.09
N ARG A 196 0.49 15.34 24.07
CA ARG A 196 0.19 16.50 24.92
C ARG A 196 0.49 17.86 24.26
N ALA A 197 1.36 17.90 23.25
CA ALA A 197 1.67 19.13 22.53
C ALA A 197 0.56 19.53 21.54
N TRP A 198 -0.18 18.57 20.98
CA TRP A 198 -1.19 18.83 19.95
C TRP A 198 -2.54 19.29 20.50
N SER A 199 -2.92 18.88 21.71
CA SER A 199 -4.16 19.33 22.37
C SER A 199 -4.13 20.81 22.78
N ARG A 200 -2.94 21.41 22.99
CA ARG A 200 -2.79 22.84 23.33
C ARG A 200 -2.87 23.76 22.11
N ALA A 201 -2.51 23.29 20.92
CA ALA A 201 -2.55 24.10 19.69
C ALA A 201 -3.97 24.27 19.11
N ILE A 202 -4.89 23.32 19.36
CA ILE A 202 -6.28 23.38 18.89
C ILE A 202 -7.17 24.28 19.79
N ALA A 203 -6.80 24.48 21.06
CA ALA A 203 -7.52 25.37 21.98
C ALA A 203 -7.35 26.87 21.67
N HIS A 204 -6.29 27.27 20.94
CA HIS A 204 -6.01 28.69 20.65
C HIS A 204 -6.71 29.23 19.39
N ARG A 205 -7.28 28.37 18.54
CA ARG A 205 -8.02 28.77 17.32
C ARG A 205 -9.52 28.97 17.50
N ARG A 206 -10.05 28.88 18.73
CA ARG A 206 -11.46 29.22 19.05
C ARG A 206 -11.64 30.59 19.72
N ARG A 207 -10.58 31.39 19.92
CA ARG A 207 -10.68 32.69 20.62
C ARG A 207 -10.65 33.94 19.74
N PHE A 208 -10.40 33.83 18.45
CA PHE A 208 -10.48 34.98 17.53
C PHE A 208 -11.29 34.61 16.29
N ARG A 209 -12.59 34.45 16.53
CA ARG A 209 -13.64 34.64 15.53
C ARG A 209 -14.45 35.84 16.02
N LYS A 210 -14.08 37.03 15.55
CA LYS A 210 -14.94 38.19 15.36
C LYS A 210 -14.60 38.75 14.00
#